data_AF-G8LYE3-F1
#
_entry.id   AF-G8LYE3-F1
#
_cell.length_a   1.000
_cell.length_b   1.000
_cell.length_c   1.000
_cell.angle_alpha   90.00
_cell.angle_beta   90.00
_cell.angle_gamma   90.00
#
_symmetry.space_group_name_H-M   'P 1'
#
loop_
_entity.id
_entity.type
_entity.pdbx_description
1 polymer ?
#
loop_
_entity_poly.entity_id
_entity_poly.type
_entity_poly.pdbx_seq_one_letter_code
_entity_poly.pdbx_strand_id
1 'polypeptide(L)'
;MKFENVIGWFSFVKEASLTDLRDIINDEFYLYKCLYNQDVCILHETLINIVKEKLKGTKLEERFWSECLPYIHKDSLKDEFIDYLINNHIAIQTLGHLPLSDKFLLKIAYQVDEAVITLGKRYFIDENYSSYDFVELLRKFKDNEWLWRVLINMDYTSNEKRRILLKSLFSLTNFEELKRLVIEQSIEKHLTKTKSIKQINKYYKSNNCRFLRAIAENPVTPSYILNELRNIKNAKYANQIRTLANKNLSMRMQQAED
;
A
#
# COMPACT_ATOMS: atom_id res chain seq x y z
N MET A 1 29.63 -1.13 -12.59
CA MET A 1 29.41 -2.49 -13.12
C MET A 1 27.91 -2.72 -13.28
N LYS A 2 27.48 -3.37 -14.38
CA LYS A 2 26.07 -3.72 -14.62
C LYS A 2 25.92 -5.19 -14.98
N PHE A 3 24.86 -5.82 -14.50
CA PHE A 3 24.50 -7.22 -14.73
C PHE A 3 23.16 -7.30 -15.46
N GLU A 4 22.95 -8.37 -16.22
CA GLU A 4 21.69 -8.59 -16.93
C GLU A 4 20.50 -8.62 -15.96
N ASN A 5 20.62 -9.38 -14.86
CA ASN A 5 19.60 -9.53 -13.82
C ASN A 5 20.24 -10.00 -12.50
N VAL A 6 19.41 -10.29 -11.49
CA VAL A 6 19.88 -10.74 -10.17
C VAL A 6 20.66 -12.07 -10.22
N ILE A 7 20.41 -12.95 -11.20
CA ILE A 7 21.16 -14.22 -11.35
C ILE A 7 22.62 -13.92 -11.73
N GLY A 8 22.83 -12.97 -12.65
CA GLY A 8 24.16 -12.49 -13.02
C GLY A 8 24.90 -11.86 -11.83
N TRP A 9 24.18 -11.09 -11.01
CA TRP A 9 24.72 -10.54 -9.76
C TRP A 9 25.15 -11.63 -8.78
N PHE A 10 24.30 -12.63 -8.51
CA PHE A 10 24.63 -13.74 -7.61
C PHE A 10 25.82 -14.57 -8.13
N SER A 11 25.89 -14.78 -9.45
CA SER A 11 27.01 -15.47 -10.08
C SER A 11 28.32 -14.71 -9.88
N PHE A 12 28.31 -13.39 -9.99
CA PHE A 12 29.48 -12.57 -9.67
C PHE A 12 29.85 -12.65 -8.18
N VAL A 13 28.87 -12.50 -7.28
CA VAL A 13 29.10 -12.54 -5.82
C VAL A 13 29.68 -13.88 -5.38
N LYS A 14 29.23 -14.98 -6.00
CA LYS A 14 29.79 -16.32 -5.78
C LYS A 14 31.30 -16.35 -6.03
N GLU A 15 31.80 -15.70 -7.08
CA GLU A 15 33.21 -15.75 -7.49
C GLU A 15 34.08 -14.65 -6.83
N ALA A 16 33.54 -13.43 -6.63
CA ALA A 16 34.29 -12.26 -6.14
C ALA A 16 34.84 -12.43 -4.71
N SER A 17 35.99 -11.87 -4.35
CA SER A 17 36.48 -12.00 -2.97
C SER A 17 35.63 -11.17 -1.98
N LEU A 18 35.64 -11.52 -0.69
CA LEU A 18 34.95 -10.72 0.33
C LEU A 18 35.52 -9.29 0.41
N THR A 19 36.79 -9.09 0.05
CA THR A 19 37.42 -7.77 0.00
C THR A 19 36.80 -6.94 -1.13
N ASP A 20 36.70 -7.50 -2.34
CA ASP A 20 36.09 -6.80 -3.49
C ASP A 20 34.62 -6.46 -3.23
N LEU A 21 33.90 -7.38 -2.57
CA LEU A 21 32.51 -7.16 -2.21
C LEU A 21 32.31 -6.05 -1.19
N ARG A 22 33.28 -5.79 -0.29
CA ARG A 22 33.18 -4.67 0.67
C ARG A 22 33.26 -3.31 -0.02
N ASP A 23 34.04 -3.21 -1.08
CA ASP A 23 34.17 -1.97 -1.84
C ASP A 23 32.89 -1.66 -2.64
N ILE A 24 32.14 -2.70 -3.01
CA ILE A 24 30.89 -2.60 -3.78
C ILE A 24 29.66 -2.44 -2.89
N ILE A 25 29.52 -3.28 -1.86
CA ILE A 25 28.33 -3.36 -0.99
C ILE A 25 28.59 -2.48 0.25
N ASN A 26 28.36 -1.18 0.08
CA ASN A 26 28.46 -0.18 1.13
C ASN A 26 27.09 0.49 1.39
N ASP A 27 27.05 1.52 2.22
CA ASP A 27 25.80 2.18 2.61
C ASP A 27 25.07 2.86 1.43
N GLU A 28 25.79 3.19 0.36
CA GLU A 28 25.26 3.79 -0.88
C GLU A 28 24.92 2.73 -1.95
N PHE A 29 25.11 1.45 -1.65
CA PHE A 29 24.85 0.37 -2.60
C PHE A 29 23.35 0.19 -2.83
N TYR A 30 22.94 0.25 -4.10
CA TYR A 30 21.58 -0.06 -4.51
C TYR A 30 21.60 -1.04 -5.67
N LEU A 31 21.07 -2.25 -5.48
CA LEU A 31 21.19 -3.31 -6.49
C LEU A 31 20.52 -2.92 -7.81
N TYR A 32 19.39 -2.20 -7.77
CA TYR A 32 18.69 -1.77 -8.98
C TYR A 32 19.56 -0.93 -9.94
N LYS A 33 20.56 -0.20 -9.42
CA LYS A 33 21.50 0.57 -10.25
C LYS A 33 22.47 -0.33 -11.01
N CYS A 34 22.71 -1.53 -10.48
CA CYS A 34 23.59 -2.54 -11.04
C CYS A 34 22.86 -3.53 -11.97
N LEU A 35 21.53 -3.48 -12.09
CA LEU A 35 20.77 -4.39 -12.96
C LEU A 35 20.30 -3.69 -14.24
N TYR A 36 20.28 -4.44 -15.36
CA TYR A 36 19.57 -4.05 -16.57
C TYR A 36 18.09 -4.45 -16.47
N ASN A 37 17.82 -5.70 -16.10
CA ASN A 37 16.49 -6.21 -15.81
C ASN A 37 16.29 -6.33 -14.28
N GLN A 38 15.21 -5.72 -13.80
CA GLN A 38 14.79 -5.67 -12.40
C GLN A 38 13.62 -6.62 -12.11
N ASP A 39 13.26 -7.49 -13.04
CA ASP A 39 12.24 -8.50 -12.86
C ASP A 39 12.66 -9.51 -11.79
N VAL A 40 11.65 -10.04 -11.10
CA VAL A 40 11.81 -11.10 -10.12
C VAL A 40 12.24 -12.39 -10.83
N CYS A 41 13.35 -12.99 -10.39
CA CYS A 41 13.93 -14.17 -11.01
C CYS A 41 13.85 -15.40 -10.10
N ILE A 42 13.67 -16.58 -10.69
CA ILE A 42 13.87 -17.86 -9.98
C ILE A 42 15.37 -18.16 -9.94
N LEU A 43 15.95 -18.16 -8.75
CA LEU A 43 17.32 -18.63 -8.49
C LEU A 43 17.33 -20.09 -8.08
N HIS A 44 18.38 -20.80 -8.49
CA HIS A 44 18.64 -22.16 -8.03
C HIS A 44 19.10 -22.15 -6.57
N GLU A 45 18.58 -23.08 -5.78
CA GLU A 45 18.83 -23.17 -4.33
C GLU A 45 20.32 -23.25 -3.99
N THR A 46 21.09 -24.01 -4.79
CA THR A 46 22.55 -24.14 -4.57
C THR A 46 23.26 -22.79 -4.66
N LEU A 47 22.84 -21.89 -5.56
CA LEU A 47 23.46 -20.58 -5.69
C LEU A 47 23.15 -19.70 -4.48
N ILE A 48 21.90 -19.73 -4.00
CA ILE A 48 21.49 -19.02 -2.77
C ILE A 48 22.32 -19.51 -1.58
N ASN A 49 22.46 -20.84 -1.42
CA ASN A 49 23.20 -21.42 -0.30
C ASN A 49 24.70 -21.10 -0.36
N ILE A 50 25.33 -21.13 -1.53
CA ILE A 50 26.74 -20.74 -1.69
C ILE A 50 26.94 -19.27 -1.28
N VAL A 51 26.08 -18.38 -1.77
CA VAL A 51 26.17 -16.94 -1.44
C VAL A 51 25.88 -16.71 0.04
N LYS A 52 24.89 -17.41 0.62
CA LYS A 52 24.58 -17.38 2.04
C LYS A 52 25.79 -17.74 2.89
N GLU A 53 26.39 -18.92 2.68
CA GLU A 53 27.54 -19.36 3.49
C GLU A 53 28.75 -18.45 3.32
N LYS A 54 28.94 -17.84 2.14
CA LYS A 54 30.00 -16.86 1.91
C LYS A 54 29.82 -15.56 2.72
N LEU A 55 28.58 -15.07 2.81
CA LEU A 55 28.27 -13.80 3.46
C LEU A 55 27.93 -13.95 4.95
N LYS A 56 27.65 -15.16 5.41
CA LYS A 56 27.24 -15.48 6.78
C LYS A 56 28.18 -14.88 7.83
N GLY A 57 27.61 -14.08 8.73
CA GLY A 57 28.33 -13.42 9.82
C GLY A 57 29.22 -12.25 9.38
N THR A 58 29.20 -11.89 8.10
CA THR A 58 29.90 -10.70 7.62
C THR A 58 29.03 -9.45 7.78
N LYS A 59 29.66 -8.28 7.85
CA LYS A 59 28.94 -6.98 7.89
C LYS A 59 28.15 -6.67 6.62
N LEU A 60 28.40 -7.40 5.53
CA LEU A 60 27.73 -7.19 4.24
C LEU A 60 26.38 -7.89 4.17
N GLU A 61 26.16 -8.89 5.02
CA GLU A 61 25.06 -9.83 4.91
C GLU A 61 23.70 -9.14 4.92
N GLU A 62 23.48 -8.24 5.89
CA GLU A 62 22.24 -7.49 6.03
C GLU A 62 21.92 -6.66 4.79
N ARG A 63 22.90 -5.87 4.34
CA ARG A 63 22.72 -4.99 3.19
C ARG A 63 22.53 -5.80 1.91
N PHE A 64 23.29 -6.87 1.74
CA PHE A 64 23.16 -7.74 0.58
C PHE A 64 21.75 -8.32 0.47
N TRP A 65 21.25 -8.96 1.53
CA TRP A 65 19.93 -9.59 1.48
C TRP A 65 18.80 -8.57 1.38
N SER A 66 18.91 -7.43 2.07
CA SER A 66 17.92 -6.34 1.98
C SER A 66 17.74 -5.83 0.54
N GLU A 67 18.84 -5.73 -0.21
CA GLU A 67 18.84 -5.28 -1.61
C GLU A 67 18.46 -6.39 -2.59
N CYS A 68 18.80 -7.66 -2.30
CA CYS A 68 18.62 -8.76 -3.25
C CYS A 68 17.24 -9.40 -3.19
N LEU A 69 16.68 -9.58 -2.00
CA LEU A 69 15.42 -10.30 -1.78
C LEU A 69 14.24 -9.82 -2.65
N PRO A 70 14.05 -8.51 -2.92
CA PRO A 70 12.96 -8.04 -3.79
C PRO A 70 13.00 -8.58 -5.22
N TYR A 71 14.17 -9.04 -5.68
CA TYR A 71 14.40 -9.56 -7.02
C TYR A 71 14.37 -11.09 -7.08
N ILE A 72 14.18 -11.78 -5.96
CA ILE A 72 14.19 -13.25 -5.88
C ILE A 72 12.75 -13.75 -5.79
N HIS A 73 12.40 -14.69 -6.66
CA HIS A 73 11.08 -15.31 -6.62
C HIS A 73 10.90 -16.12 -5.34
N LYS A 74 9.70 -16.07 -4.74
CA LYS A 74 9.40 -16.78 -3.49
C LYS A 74 9.70 -18.28 -3.56
N ASP A 75 9.54 -18.91 -4.73
CA ASP A 75 9.76 -20.35 -4.93
C ASP A 75 11.25 -20.73 -4.83
N SER A 76 12.16 -19.76 -4.92
CA SER A 76 13.58 -19.95 -4.67
C SER A 76 13.95 -19.91 -3.19
N LEU A 77 13.07 -19.37 -2.33
CA LEU A 77 13.32 -19.19 -0.91
C LEU A 77 12.78 -20.40 -0.13
N LYS A 78 13.65 -21.38 0.12
CA LYS A 78 13.29 -22.52 0.98
C LYS A 78 13.02 -22.07 2.41
N ASP A 79 12.15 -22.81 3.10
CA ASP A 79 11.79 -22.58 4.50
C ASP A 79 13.02 -22.42 5.41
N GLU A 80 14.04 -23.26 5.25
CA GLU A 80 15.28 -23.21 6.03
C GLU A 80 16.07 -21.90 5.84
N PHE A 81 16.06 -21.37 4.62
CA PHE A 81 16.71 -20.10 4.31
C PHE A 81 15.92 -18.91 4.90
N ILE A 82 14.60 -18.95 4.82
CA ILE A 82 13.73 -17.93 5.42
C ILE A 82 13.88 -17.95 6.95
N ASP A 83 13.82 -19.13 7.57
CA ASP A 83 14.03 -19.29 9.01
C ASP A 83 15.42 -18.81 9.44
N TYR A 84 16.46 -19.06 8.63
CA TYR A 84 17.80 -18.51 8.87
C TYR A 84 17.78 -16.99 8.92
N LEU A 85 17.19 -16.31 7.92
CA LEU A 85 17.13 -14.86 7.89
C LEU A 85 16.33 -14.31 9.08
N ILE A 86 15.17 -14.90 9.39
CA ILE A 86 14.32 -14.48 10.52
C ILE A 86 15.06 -14.63 11.85
N ASN A 87 15.64 -15.81 12.12
CA ASN A 87 16.29 -16.09 13.40
C ASN A 87 17.52 -15.21 13.66
N ASN A 88 18.19 -14.76 12.60
CA ASN A 88 19.35 -13.88 12.68
C ASN A 88 18.99 -12.39 12.51
N HIS A 89 17.70 -12.04 12.46
CA HIS A 89 17.21 -10.67 12.26
C HIS A 89 17.74 -10.00 10.99
N ILE A 90 17.88 -10.78 9.91
CA ILE A 90 18.45 -10.34 8.63
C ILE A 90 17.34 -9.91 7.68
N ALA A 91 17.41 -8.67 7.18
CA ALA A 91 16.51 -8.10 6.17
C ALA A 91 15.02 -8.26 6.52
N ILE A 92 14.67 -8.17 7.81
CA ILE A 92 13.31 -8.46 8.30
C ILE A 92 12.26 -7.55 7.66
N GLN A 93 12.59 -6.27 7.48
CA GLN A 93 11.70 -5.31 6.82
C GLN A 93 11.41 -5.74 5.38
N THR A 94 12.45 -6.13 4.63
CA THR A 94 12.30 -6.63 3.26
C THR A 94 11.48 -7.93 3.22
N LEU A 95 11.73 -8.88 4.14
CA LEU A 95 10.94 -10.10 4.24
C LEU A 95 9.45 -9.82 4.49
N GLY A 96 9.12 -8.80 5.28
CA GLY A 96 7.74 -8.39 5.54
C GLY A 96 6.99 -7.93 4.30
N HIS A 97 7.69 -7.42 3.28
CA HIS A 97 7.09 -7.04 1.99
C HIS A 97 6.87 -8.21 1.03
N LEU A 98 7.57 -9.33 1.22
CA LEU A 98 7.53 -10.44 0.29
C LEU A 98 6.23 -11.26 0.43
N PRO A 99 5.75 -11.89 -0.66
CA PRO A 99 4.56 -12.76 -0.63
C PRO A 99 4.85 -14.14 -0.01
N LEU A 100 5.44 -14.16 1.20
CA LEU A 100 5.75 -15.38 1.96
C LEU A 100 4.48 -16.03 2.52
N SER A 101 4.58 -17.29 2.96
CA SER A 101 3.47 -17.98 3.63
C SER A 101 3.07 -17.29 4.95
N ASP A 102 1.82 -17.49 5.38
CA ASP A 102 1.33 -16.90 6.63
C ASP A 102 2.17 -17.32 7.83
N LYS A 103 2.66 -18.57 7.84
CA LYS A 103 3.60 -19.10 8.84
C LYS A 103 4.76 -18.14 9.08
N PHE A 104 5.41 -17.67 8.01
CA PHE A 104 6.58 -16.79 8.14
C PHE A 104 6.20 -15.35 8.45
N LEU A 105 5.20 -14.80 7.76
CA LEU A 105 4.75 -13.43 8.02
C LEU A 105 4.28 -13.26 9.47
N LEU A 106 3.58 -14.25 10.03
CA LEU A 106 3.14 -14.22 11.42
C LEU A 106 4.31 -14.27 12.43
N LYS A 107 5.44 -14.91 12.09
CA LYS A 107 6.65 -14.90 12.95
C LYS A 107 7.26 -13.51 13.07
N ILE A 108 7.21 -12.71 12.01
CA ILE A 108 7.81 -11.37 11.96
C ILE A 108 6.80 -10.22 12.11
N ALA A 109 5.50 -10.51 12.17
CA ALA A 109 4.43 -9.52 12.25
C ALA A 109 4.49 -8.60 13.47
N TYR A 110 5.11 -9.03 14.58
CA TYR A 110 5.32 -8.16 15.75
C TYR A 110 6.65 -7.40 15.72
N GLN A 111 7.48 -7.64 14.71
CA GLN A 111 8.78 -7.00 14.54
C GLN A 111 8.73 -5.89 13.51
N VAL A 112 7.94 -6.06 12.44
CA VAL A 112 7.85 -5.12 11.32
C VAL A 112 6.40 -4.96 10.83
N ASP A 113 6.00 -3.71 10.59
CA ASP A 113 4.64 -3.38 10.14
C ASP A 113 4.34 -3.95 8.76
N GLU A 114 5.36 -4.04 7.90
CA GLU A 114 5.30 -4.57 6.55
C GLU A 114 4.66 -5.96 6.50
N ALA A 115 5.03 -6.85 7.41
CA ALA A 115 4.49 -8.20 7.47
C ALA A 115 2.99 -8.21 7.85
N VAL A 116 2.60 -7.34 8.78
CA VAL A 116 1.19 -7.15 9.18
C VAL A 116 0.38 -6.63 8.00
N ILE A 117 0.92 -5.66 7.27
CA ILE A 117 0.27 -5.07 6.09
C ILE A 117 0.10 -6.12 4.99
N THR A 118 1.14 -6.91 4.71
CA THR A 118 1.10 -7.96 3.69
C THR A 118 0.04 -9.02 4.03
N LEU A 119 0.00 -9.47 5.29
CA LEU A 119 -1.06 -10.37 5.78
C LEU A 119 -2.45 -9.71 5.67
N GLY A 120 -2.58 -8.46 6.13
CA GLY A 120 -3.82 -7.71 6.09
C GLY A 120 -4.41 -7.60 4.68
N LYS A 121 -3.58 -7.20 3.71
CA LYS A 121 -4.00 -7.09 2.31
C LYS A 121 -4.46 -8.45 1.77
N ARG A 122 -3.70 -9.52 2.05
CA ARG A 122 -4.02 -10.89 1.65
C ARG A 122 -5.38 -11.30 2.20
N TYR A 123 -5.58 -11.23 3.51
CA TYR A 123 -6.84 -11.63 4.15
C TYR A 123 -8.02 -10.78 3.69
N PHE A 124 -7.78 -9.53 3.28
CA PHE A 124 -8.83 -8.64 2.81
C PHE A 124 -9.28 -8.90 1.36
N ILE A 125 -8.36 -9.25 0.45
CA ILE A 125 -8.67 -9.42 -0.99
C ILE A 125 -8.88 -10.90 -1.37
N ASP A 126 -8.08 -11.81 -0.81
CA ASP A 126 -8.08 -13.21 -1.21
C ASP A 126 -9.34 -13.93 -0.69
N GLU A 127 -10.07 -14.58 -1.60
CA GLU A 127 -11.33 -15.26 -1.34
C GLU A 127 -11.15 -16.57 -0.56
N ASN A 128 -9.93 -17.13 -0.53
CA ASN A 128 -9.62 -18.32 0.26
C ASN A 128 -9.69 -18.05 1.77
N TYR A 129 -9.59 -16.79 2.19
CA TYR A 129 -9.74 -16.40 3.60
C TYR A 129 -11.18 -16.01 3.89
N SER A 130 -11.75 -16.58 4.94
CA SER A 130 -13.10 -16.25 5.35
C SER A 130 -13.18 -14.85 5.97
N SER A 131 -14.40 -14.32 6.07
CA SER A 131 -14.70 -13.13 6.87
C SER A 131 -14.27 -13.29 8.34
N TYR A 132 -14.34 -14.52 8.87
CA TYR A 132 -13.93 -14.82 10.24
C TYR A 132 -12.41 -14.66 10.42
N ASP A 133 -11.62 -15.25 9.53
CA ASP A 133 -10.15 -15.15 9.56
C ASP A 133 -9.70 -13.70 9.50
N PHE A 134 -10.37 -12.89 8.68
CA PHE A 134 -10.10 -11.46 8.58
C PHE A 134 -10.42 -10.71 9.88
N VAL A 135 -11.53 -11.02 10.56
CA VAL A 135 -11.86 -10.42 11.87
C VAL A 135 -10.79 -10.77 12.91
N GLU A 136 -10.35 -12.02 12.95
CA GLU A 136 -9.32 -12.46 13.89
C GLU A 136 -7.99 -11.74 13.66
N LEU A 137 -7.60 -11.55 12.39
CA LEU A 137 -6.43 -10.75 12.04
C LEU A 137 -6.56 -9.30 12.52
N LEU A 138 -7.70 -8.64 12.26
CA LEU A 138 -7.94 -7.26 12.70
C LEU A 138 -7.93 -7.13 14.23
N ARG A 139 -8.44 -8.13 14.96
CA ARG A 139 -8.38 -8.14 16.43
C ARG A 139 -6.94 -8.28 16.93
N LYS A 140 -6.18 -9.19 16.31
CA LYS A 140 -4.79 -9.47 16.68
C LYS A 140 -3.88 -8.25 16.51
N PHE A 141 -4.12 -7.45 15.48
CA PHE A 141 -3.32 -6.25 15.16
C PHE A 141 -4.13 -4.95 15.26
N LYS A 142 -5.09 -4.89 16.19
CA LYS A 142 -6.00 -3.74 16.36
C LYS A 142 -5.26 -2.42 16.58
N ASP A 143 -4.10 -2.45 17.21
CA ASP A 143 -3.31 -1.26 17.59
C ASP A 143 -2.32 -0.84 16.49
N ASN A 144 -2.23 -1.58 15.37
CA ASN A 144 -1.37 -1.22 14.24
C ASN A 144 -2.10 -0.21 13.33
N GLU A 145 -1.97 1.09 13.58
CA GLU A 145 -2.66 2.13 12.80
C GLU A 145 -2.37 2.04 11.30
N TRP A 146 -1.14 1.68 10.93
CA TRP A 146 -0.72 1.63 9.54
C TRP A 146 -1.48 0.55 8.75
N LEU A 147 -1.70 -0.63 9.33
CA LEU A 147 -2.57 -1.67 8.77
C LEU A 147 -3.94 -1.09 8.41
N TRP A 148 -4.61 -0.43 9.36
CA TRP A 148 -5.94 0.13 9.14
C TRP A 148 -5.94 1.20 8.04
N ARG A 149 -4.96 2.10 8.06
CA ARG A 149 -4.80 3.15 7.05
C ARG A 149 -4.66 2.56 5.65
N VAL A 150 -3.86 1.51 5.50
CA VAL A 150 -3.68 0.82 4.21
C VAL A 150 -4.98 0.16 3.76
N LEU A 151 -5.62 -0.64 4.63
CA LEU A 151 -6.84 -1.37 4.27
C LEU A 151 -8.03 -0.44 3.95
N ILE A 152 -8.14 0.71 4.62
CA ILE A 152 -9.21 1.68 4.37
C ILE A 152 -9.12 2.26 2.96
N ASN A 153 -7.90 2.48 2.46
CA ASN A 153 -7.65 3.13 1.17
C ASN A 153 -7.43 2.15 0.02
N MET A 154 -7.43 0.84 0.28
CA MET A 154 -7.28 -0.17 -0.75
C MET A 154 -8.61 -0.47 -1.45
N ASP A 155 -8.53 -0.78 -2.74
CA ASP A 155 -9.65 -1.36 -3.48
C ASP A 155 -10.02 -2.73 -2.87
N TYR A 156 -11.31 -3.06 -2.96
CA TYR A 156 -11.85 -4.28 -2.35
C TYR A 156 -12.75 -5.02 -3.33
N THR A 157 -12.64 -6.34 -3.32
CA THR A 157 -13.46 -7.26 -4.10
C THR A 157 -14.71 -7.67 -3.32
N SER A 158 -14.60 -7.82 -2.00
CA SER A 158 -15.70 -8.22 -1.12
C SER A 158 -16.32 -7.03 -0.36
N ASN A 159 -17.59 -6.73 -0.67
CA ASN A 159 -18.39 -5.77 0.08
C ASN A 159 -18.56 -6.18 1.56
N GLU A 160 -18.58 -7.48 1.84
CA GLU A 160 -18.72 -8.00 3.19
C GLU A 160 -17.46 -7.71 4.02
N LYS A 161 -16.28 -8.08 3.52
CA LYS A 161 -15.00 -7.78 4.20
C LYS A 161 -14.82 -6.28 4.36
N ARG A 162 -15.24 -5.47 3.38
CA ARG A 162 -15.23 -3.99 3.52
C ARG A 162 -16.11 -3.54 4.68
N ARG A 163 -17.34 -4.04 4.78
CA ARG A 163 -18.25 -3.71 5.89
C ARG A 163 -17.66 -4.14 7.24
N ILE A 164 -17.03 -5.31 7.30
CA ILE A 164 -16.34 -5.81 8.49
C ILE A 164 -15.20 -4.87 8.88
N LEU A 165 -14.32 -4.51 7.95
CA LEU A 165 -13.22 -3.58 8.19
C LEU A 165 -13.73 -2.28 8.81
N LEU A 166 -14.74 -1.66 8.20
CA LEU A 166 -15.29 -0.41 8.72
C LEU A 166 -15.91 -0.60 10.09
N LYS A 167 -16.75 -1.63 10.30
CA LYS A 167 -17.34 -1.90 11.62
C LYS A 167 -16.26 -2.11 12.68
N SER A 168 -15.24 -2.91 12.38
CA SER A 168 -14.14 -3.22 13.27
C SER A 168 -13.29 -2.00 13.60
N LEU A 169 -13.05 -1.08 12.65
CA LEU A 169 -12.35 0.17 12.92
C LEU A 169 -13.06 0.97 14.01
N PHE A 170 -14.38 1.12 13.90
CA PHE A 170 -15.18 1.87 14.87
C PHE A 170 -15.30 1.17 16.23
N SER A 171 -15.32 -0.17 16.26
CA SER A 171 -15.53 -0.92 17.52
C SER A 171 -14.25 -1.35 18.24
N LEU A 172 -13.14 -1.54 17.53
CA LEU A 172 -11.92 -2.13 18.10
C LEU A 172 -10.81 -1.09 18.36
N THR A 173 -10.87 0.09 17.74
CA THR A 173 -9.75 1.04 17.74
C THR A 173 -10.15 2.43 18.26
N ASN A 174 -9.15 3.22 18.63
CA ASN A 174 -9.29 4.63 19.01
C ASN A 174 -8.71 5.58 17.93
N PHE A 175 -8.60 5.13 16.67
CA PHE A 175 -8.03 5.92 15.57
C PHE A 175 -9.03 6.96 15.03
N GLU A 176 -9.24 8.04 15.80
CA GLU A 176 -10.23 9.07 15.49
C GLU A 176 -9.99 9.76 14.14
N GLU A 177 -8.74 9.92 13.71
CA GLU A 177 -8.43 10.46 12.39
C GLU A 177 -8.90 9.53 11.26
N LEU A 178 -8.68 8.23 11.40
CA LEU A 178 -9.11 7.24 10.40
C LEU A 178 -10.64 7.10 10.39
N LYS A 179 -11.28 7.12 11.56
CA LYS A 179 -12.76 7.13 11.66
C LYS A 179 -13.34 8.37 10.98
N ARG A 180 -12.76 9.55 11.20
CA ARG A 180 -13.14 10.80 10.52
C ARG A 180 -12.96 10.67 9.02
N LEU A 181 -11.83 10.14 8.55
CA LEU A 181 -11.58 9.91 7.13
C LEU A 181 -12.65 9.03 6.49
N VAL A 182 -13.04 7.92 7.14
CA VAL A 182 -14.08 7.01 6.63
C VAL A 182 -15.45 7.71 6.56
N ILE A 183 -15.79 8.51 7.58
CA ILE A 183 -17.03 9.31 7.59
C ILE A 183 -17.00 10.30 6.43
N GLU A 184 -15.90 11.02 6.24
CA GLU A 184 -15.74 11.96 5.14
C GLU A 184 -15.86 11.27 3.78
N GLN A 185 -15.20 10.13 3.56
CA GLN A 185 -15.33 9.35 2.32
C GLN A 185 -16.78 8.90 2.05
N SER A 186 -17.50 8.51 3.11
CA SER A 186 -18.89 8.09 3.00
C SER A 186 -19.81 9.25 2.64
N ILE A 187 -19.61 10.41 3.27
CA ILE A 187 -20.34 11.65 2.95
C ILE A 187 -20.01 12.10 1.53
N GLU A 188 -18.74 12.08 1.13
CA GLU A 188 -18.28 12.43 -0.22
C GLU A 188 -19.00 11.59 -1.28
N LYS A 189 -19.03 10.26 -1.11
CA LYS A 189 -19.72 9.33 -2.03
C LYS A 189 -21.25 9.54 -2.07
N HIS A 190 -21.84 9.91 -0.93
CA HIS A 190 -23.27 10.23 -0.88
C HIS A 190 -23.57 11.57 -1.57
N LEU A 191 -22.71 12.57 -1.37
CA LEU A 191 -22.85 13.90 -1.94
C LEU A 191 -22.76 13.90 -3.47
N THR A 192 -21.98 13.02 -4.10
CA THR A 192 -21.95 12.93 -5.57
C THR A 192 -23.27 12.41 -6.18
N LYS A 193 -24.11 11.73 -5.39
CA LYS A 193 -25.31 11.02 -5.88
C LYS A 193 -26.64 11.54 -5.31
N THR A 194 -26.61 12.30 -4.21
CA THR A 194 -27.83 12.76 -3.54
C THR A 194 -28.65 13.67 -4.46
N LYS A 195 -29.98 13.52 -4.43
CA LYS A 195 -30.92 14.44 -5.08
C LYS A 195 -31.37 15.58 -4.17
N SER A 196 -30.91 15.58 -2.90
CA SER A 196 -31.39 16.54 -1.89
C SER A 196 -30.55 17.82 -1.90
N ILE A 197 -31.11 18.90 -2.46
CA ILE A 197 -30.52 20.25 -2.39
C ILE A 197 -30.28 20.68 -0.94
N LYS A 198 -31.17 20.32 0.00
CA LYS A 198 -31.00 20.59 1.43
C LYS A 198 -29.71 19.98 1.99
N GLN A 199 -29.39 18.74 1.60
CA GLN A 199 -28.15 18.09 2.03
C GLN A 199 -26.92 18.74 1.39
N ILE A 200 -26.99 19.09 0.10
CA ILE A 200 -25.92 19.80 -0.60
C ILE A 200 -25.61 21.13 0.11
N ASN A 201 -26.64 21.94 0.40
CA ASN A 201 -26.48 23.20 1.12
C ASN A 201 -25.88 23.01 2.52
N LYS A 202 -26.29 21.95 3.23
CA LYS A 202 -25.76 21.64 4.57
C LYS A 202 -24.25 21.39 4.51
N TYR A 203 -23.79 20.54 3.60
CA TYR A 203 -22.38 20.15 3.53
C TYR A 203 -21.52 21.19 2.82
N TYR A 204 -22.08 21.98 1.90
CA TYR A 204 -21.39 23.11 1.30
C TYR A 204 -20.85 24.08 2.37
N LYS A 205 -21.69 24.41 3.37
CA LYS A 205 -21.33 25.30 4.48
C LYS A 205 -20.18 24.81 5.36
N SER A 206 -19.85 23.52 5.33
CA SER A 206 -18.73 22.98 6.12
C SER A 206 -17.35 23.39 5.58
N ASN A 207 -17.28 23.88 4.34
CA ASN A 207 -16.04 24.23 3.64
C ASN A 207 -15.00 23.09 3.56
N ASN A 208 -15.41 21.84 3.75
CA ASN A 208 -14.53 20.68 3.61
C ASN A 208 -14.22 20.44 2.12
N CYS A 209 -12.94 20.48 1.76
CA CYS A 209 -12.49 20.36 0.36
C CYS A 209 -12.97 19.10 -0.36
N ARG A 210 -13.11 17.95 0.33
CA ARG A 210 -13.67 16.72 -0.26
C ARG A 210 -15.14 16.90 -0.61
N PHE A 211 -15.90 17.50 0.30
CA PHE A 211 -17.33 17.73 0.09
C PHE A 211 -17.56 18.74 -1.02
N LEU A 212 -16.78 19.82 -1.07
CA LEU A 212 -16.86 20.80 -2.16
C LEU A 212 -16.61 20.16 -3.52
N ARG A 213 -15.62 19.25 -3.63
CA ARG A 213 -15.36 18.48 -4.84
C ARG A 213 -16.55 17.60 -5.24
N ALA A 214 -17.10 16.83 -4.31
CA ALA A 214 -18.26 15.98 -4.57
C ALA A 214 -19.51 16.79 -4.96
N ILE A 215 -19.71 17.96 -4.33
CA ILE A 215 -20.81 18.87 -4.65
C ILE A 215 -20.63 19.47 -6.05
N ALA A 216 -19.41 19.84 -6.47
CA ALA A 216 -19.15 20.32 -7.82
C ALA A 216 -19.50 19.27 -8.90
N GLU A 217 -19.25 17.99 -8.60
CA GLU A 217 -19.56 16.86 -9.49
C GLU A 217 -21.06 16.54 -9.56
N ASN A 218 -21.83 16.80 -8.51
CA ASN A 218 -23.22 16.37 -8.44
C ASN A 218 -24.14 17.13 -9.43
N PRO A 219 -24.87 16.43 -10.32
CA PRO A 219 -25.74 17.05 -11.34
C PRO A 219 -26.87 17.93 -10.82
N VAL A 220 -27.31 17.81 -9.56
CA VAL A 220 -28.41 18.61 -8.99
C VAL A 220 -27.94 19.78 -8.12
N THR A 221 -26.62 20.03 -8.03
CA THR A 221 -26.06 21.12 -7.22
C THR A 221 -26.54 22.49 -7.69
N PRO A 222 -27.16 23.35 -6.86
CA PRO A 222 -27.67 24.64 -7.31
C PRO A 222 -26.64 25.51 -8.04
N SER A 223 -27.08 26.21 -9.11
CA SER A 223 -26.17 27.01 -9.95
C SER A 223 -25.44 28.11 -9.18
N TYR A 224 -26.05 28.68 -8.13
CA TYR A 224 -25.37 29.66 -7.28
C TYR A 224 -24.15 29.06 -6.57
N ILE A 225 -24.24 27.81 -6.09
CA ILE A 225 -23.10 27.09 -5.48
C ILE A 225 -22.03 26.81 -6.54
N LEU A 226 -22.43 26.33 -7.72
CA LEU A 226 -21.47 26.04 -8.80
C LEU A 226 -20.72 27.31 -9.24
N ASN A 227 -21.40 28.46 -9.30
CA ASN A 227 -20.79 29.75 -9.61
C ASN A 227 -19.76 30.18 -8.56
N GLU A 228 -20.02 29.93 -7.27
CA GLU A 228 -19.04 30.16 -6.20
C GLU A 228 -17.85 29.19 -6.30
N LEU A 229 -18.13 27.90 -6.50
CA LEU A 229 -17.10 26.85 -6.62
C LEU A 229 -16.17 27.06 -7.82
N ARG A 230 -16.67 27.61 -8.93
CA ARG A 230 -15.85 28.00 -10.09
C ARG A 230 -14.76 29.02 -9.75
N ASN A 231 -14.97 29.81 -8.71
CA ASN A 231 -14.07 30.88 -8.30
C ASN A 231 -13.22 30.51 -7.08
N ILE A 232 -13.30 29.27 -6.58
CA ILE A 232 -12.57 28.86 -5.38
C ILE A 232 -11.06 28.97 -5.59
N LYS A 233 -10.38 29.55 -4.60
CA LYS A 233 -8.92 29.68 -4.53
C LYS A 233 -8.45 29.11 -3.20
N ASN A 234 -7.19 28.67 -3.13
CA ASN A 234 -6.52 28.24 -1.89
C ASN A 234 -7.21 27.07 -1.15
N ALA A 235 -7.87 26.16 -1.87
CA ALA A 235 -8.44 24.93 -1.34
C ALA A 235 -7.68 23.72 -1.87
N LYS A 236 -7.59 22.65 -1.06
CA LYS A 236 -7.12 21.35 -1.55
C LYS A 236 -8.07 20.89 -2.66
N TYR A 237 -7.52 20.52 -3.82
CA TYR A 237 -8.27 20.19 -5.05
C TYR A 237 -8.97 21.37 -5.77
N ALA A 238 -8.60 22.63 -5.51
CA ALA A 238 -9.23 23.80 -6.15
C ALA A 238 -9.34 23.68 -7.69
N ASN A 239 -8.31 23.18 -8.38
CA ASN A 239 -8.37 22.97 -9.82
C ASN A 239 -9.46 21.97 -10.24
N GLN A 240 -9.55 20.82 -9.57
CA GLN A 240 -10.56 19.80 -9.85
C GLN A 240 -11.98 20.34 -9.59
N ILE A 241 -12.16 21.06 -8.48
CA ILE A 241 -13.45 21.67 -8.11
C ILE A 241 -13.91 22.63 -9.21
N ARG A 242 -13.03 23.54 -9.66
CA ARG A 242 -13.36 24.50 -10.73
C ARG A 242 -13.74 23.82 -12.03
N THR A 243 -12.96 22.81 -12.44
CA THR A 243 -13.23 22.03 -13.67
C THR A 243 -14.57 21.33 -13.60
N LEU A 244 -14.89 20.67 -12.48
CA LEU A 244 -16.16 19.97 -12.29
C LEU A 244 -17.34 20.95 -12.28
N ALA A 245 -17.21 22.08 -11.58
CA ALA A 245 -18.26 23.10 -11.51
C ALA A 245 -18.57 23.69 -12.89
N ASN A 246 -17.54 24.00 -13.69
CA ASN A 246 -17.70 24.46 -15.06
C ASN A 246 -18.40 23.42 -15.93
N LYS A 247 -17.94 22.17 -15.89
CA LYS A 247 -18.53 21.08 -16.67
C LYS A 247 -20.02 20.92 -16.38
N ASN A 248 -20.39 20.98 -15.10
CA ASN A 248 -21.77 20.84 -14.64
C ASN A 248 -22.66 22.02 -15.08
N LEU A 249 -22.16 23.25 -14.96
CA LEU A 249 -22.86 24.44 -15.49
C LEU A 249 -23.07 24.36 -17.00
N SER A 250 -22.05 23.98 -17.76
CA SER A 250 -22.15 23.85 -19.22
C SER A 250 -23.16 22.80 -19.67
N MET A 251 -23.22 21.63 -19.01
CA MET A 251 -24.22 20.61 -19.33
C MET A 251 -25.66 21.11 -19.16
N ARG A 252 -25.91 21.98 -18.17
CA ARG A 252 -27.25 22.54 -17.94
C ARG A 252 -27.66 23.57 -18.97
N MET A 253 -26.71 24.33 -19.52
CA MET A 253 -26.99 25.28 -20.58
C MET A 253 -27.41 24.54 -21.86
N GLN A 254 -26.71 23.45 -22.20
CA GLN A 254 -27.06 22.60 -23.33
C GLN A 254 -28.44 21.95 -23.17
N GLN A 255 -28.77 21.44 -21.97
CA GLN A 255 -30.09 20.84 -21.68
C GLN A 255 -31.25 21.84 -21.64
N ALA A 256 -30.98 23.14 -21.58
CA ALA A 256 -32.01 24.18 -21.63
C ALA A 256 -32.25 24.71 -23.05
N GLU A 257 -31.39 24.35 -24.00
CA GLU A 257 -31.46 24.73 -25.42
C GLU A 257 -32.10 23.63 -26.30
N ASP A 258 -32.23 22.41 -25.77
CA ASP A 258 -32.95 21.26 -26.36
C ASP A 258 -34.40 21.13 -25.83
#